data_AF-A0A227INB5-F1
#
_entry.id   AF-A0A227INB5-F1
#
_cell.length_a   1.000
_cell.length_b   1.000
_cell.length_c   1.000
_cell.angle_alpha   90.00
_cell.angle_beta   90.00
_cell.angle_gamma   90.00
#
_symmetry.space_group_name_H-M   'P 1'
#
loop_
_entity.id
_entity.type
_entity.pdbx_description
1 polymer ?
#
loop_
_entity_poly.entity_id
_entity_poly.type
_entity_poly.pdbx_seq_one_letter_code
_entity_poly.pdbx_strand_id
1 'polypeptide(L)' 'ATGMAIAGDHPIVAIYSTFLQRGYDQLIHDIAIMDLPVMFAIDRAGLVGADGQTHQGAFDLSFMRCIPNMVIMAPSDENE' A
#
# COMPACT_ATOMS: atom_id res chain seq x y z
N ALA A 1 8.76 -0.80 -8.76
CA ALA A 1 9.14 -1.22 -7.40
C ALA A 1 9.71 -2.63 -7.39
N THR A 2 8.92 -3.66 -7.72
CA THR A 2 9.37 -5.07 -7.76
C THR A 2 10.74 -5.29 -8.39
N GLY A 3 10.95 -4.83 -9.64
CA GLY A 3 12.24 -5.00 -10.32
C GLY A 3 13.42 -4.34 -9.60
N MET A 4 13.20 -3.20 -8.93
CA MET A 4 14.24 -2.52 -8.14
C MET A 4 14.56 -3.32 -6.87
N ALA A 5 13.53 -3.83 -6.18
CA ALA A 5 13.72 -4.67 -5.00
C ALA A 5 14.47 -5.98 -5.35
N ILE A 6 14.16 -6.60 -6.50
CA ILE A 6 14.90 -7.76 -7.01
C ILE A 6 16.37 -7.41 -7.31
N ALA A 7 16.64 -6.19 -7.77
CA ALA A 7 18.00 -5.70 -8.03
C ALA A 7 18.77 -5.31 -6.76
N GLY A 8 18.15 -5.39 -5.57
CA GLY A 8 18.77 -5.09 -4.28
C GLY A 8 18.51 -3.69 -3.73
N ASP A 9 17.66 -2.89 -4.39
CA ASP A 9 17.26 -1.58 -3.88
C ASP A 9 16.13 -1.70 -2.83
N HIS A 10 15.87 -0.61 -2.10
CA HIS A 10 14.76 -0.48 -1.15
C HIS A 10 13.72 0.54 -1.66
N PRO A 11 12.86 0.17 -2.62
CA PRO A 11 11.93 1.10 -3.25
C PRO A 11 10.78 1.49 -2.31
N ILE A 12 10.38 2.76 -2.40
CA ILE A 12 9.18 3.32 -1.76
C ILE A 12 8.15 3.62 -2.85
N VAL A 13 6.92 3.15 -2.68
CA VAL A 13 5.77 3.46 -3.52
C VAL A 13 4.87 4.42 -2.77
N ALA A 14 4.89 5.70 -3.14
CA ALA A 14 3.95 6.71 -2.66
C ALA A 14 2.67 6.66 -3.50
N ILE A 15 1.54 6.32 -2.90
CA ILE A 15 0.27 6.11 -3.60
C ILE A 15 -0.92 6.38 -2.68
N TYR A 16 -2.05 6.85 -3.22
CA TYR A 16 -3.27 6.96 -2.43
C TYR A 16 -3.88 5.59 -2.18
N SER A 17 -4.51 5.41 -1.01
CA SER A 17 -5.25 4.17 -0.68
C SER A 17 -6.23 3.76 -1.79
N THR A 18 -7.04 4.70 -2.29
CA THR A 18 -8.02 4.40 -3.34
C THR A 18 -7.39 4.03 -4.68
N PHE A 19 -6.17 4.50 -4.97
CA PHE A 19 -5.48 4.18 -6.22
C PHE A 19 -4.69 2.87 -6.10
N LEU A 20 -4.26 2.50 -4.90
CA LEU A 20 -3.64 1.20 -4.63
C LEU A 20 -4.56 0.03 -4.94
N GLN A 21 -5.89 0.23 -4.90
CA GLN A 21 -6.87 -0.76 -5.35
C GLN A 21 -6.59 -1.24 -6.80
N ARG A 22 -6.02 -0.39 -7.66
CA ARG A 22 -5.64 -0.78 -9.04
C ARG A 22 -4.38 -1.65 -9.09
N GLY A 23 -3.53 -1.56 -8.08
CA GLY A 23 -2.29 -2.33 -7.94
C GLY A 23 -2.43 -3.58 -7.07
N TYR A 24 -3.66 -4.01 -6.76
CA TYR A 24 -3.91 -5.07 -5.77
C TYR A 24 -3.26 -6.41 -6.17
N ASP A 25 -3.37 -6.78 -7.44
CA ASP A 25 -2.75 -8.01 -7.94
C ASP A 25 -1.22 -7.92 -7.90
N GLN A 26 -0.63 -6.77 -8.27
CA GLN A 26 0.83 -6.56 -8.20
C GLN A 26 1.33 -6.59 -6.75
N LEU A 27 0.55 -6.06 -5.80
CA LEU A 27 0.89 -6.13 -4.37
C LEU A 27 0.99 -7.59 -3.90
N ILE A 28 0.07 -8.45 -4.34
CA ILE A 28 0.05 -9.88 -3.98
C ILE A 28 1.14 -10.64 -4.75
N HIS A 29 0.98 -10.68 -6.07
CA HIS A 29 1.73 -11.57 -6.96
C HIS A 29 3.19 -11.12 -7.10
N ASP A 30 3.41 -9.82 -7.27
CA ASP A 30 4.73 -9.29 -7.63
C ASP A 30 5.53 -8.82 -6.42
N ILE A 31 4.97 -8.82 -5.21
CA ILE A 31 5.66 -8.34 -4.00
C ILE A 31 5.51 -9.34 -2.86
N ALA A 32 4.30 -9.59 -2.38
CA ALA A 32 4.09 -10.39 -1.17
C ALA A 32 4.49 -11.86 -1.33
N ILE A 33 4.18 -12.49 -2.48
CA ILE A 33 4.59 -13.88 -2.76
C ILE A 33 6.12 -14.00 -2.87
N MET A 34 6.78 -12.99 -3.42
CA MET A 34 8.24 -12.96 -3.55
C MET A 34 8.95 -12.44 -2.29
N ASP A 35 8.20 -12.07 -1.25
CA ASP A 35 8.70 -11.53 0.02
C ASP A 35 9.69 -10.37 -0.17
N LEU A 36 9.37 -9.44 -1.08
CA LEU A 36 10.27 -8.36 -1.46
C LEU A 36 10.18 -7.15 -0.51
N PRO A 37 11.31 -6.49 -0.19
CA PRO A 37 11.35 -5.35 0.73
C PRO A 37 10.91 -4.05 0.06
N VAL A 38 9.61 -3.93 -0.23
CA VAL A 38 8.98 -2.72 -0.79
C VAL A 38 8.16 -2.01 0.28
N MET A 39 8.42 -0.72 0.49
CA MET A 39 7.61 0.11 1.39
C MET A 39 6.50 0.81 0.60
N PHE A 40 5.26 0.70 1.07
CA PHE A 40 4.14 1.47 0.54
C PHE A 40 3.82 2.63 1.48
N ALA A 41 4.07 3.85 1.02
CA ALA A 41 3.64 5.07 1.71
C ALA A 41 2.23 5.42 1.23
N ILE A 42 1.23 4.93 1.97
CA ILE A 42 -0.18 5.07 1.61
C ILE A 42 -0.72 6.39 2.13
N ASP A 43 -1.02 7.30 1.22
CA ASP A 43 -1.59 8.61 1.53
C ASP A 43 -3.12 8.58 1.31
N ARG A 44 -3.86 9.56 1.84
CA ARG A 44 -5.32 9.65 1.73
C ARG A 44 -6.03 8.35 2.16
N ALA A 45 -5.50 7.69 3.18
CA ALA A 45 -6.16 6.58 3.84
C ALA A 45 -7.38 7.07 4.64
N GLY A 46 -8.44 6.28 4.66
CA GLY A 46 -9.71 6.65 5.30
C GLY A 46 -10.56 7.62 4.48
N LEU A 47 -11.25 8.54 5.18
CA LEU A 47 -12.20 9.46 4.56
C LEU A 47 -11.48 10.68 3.97
N VAL A 48 -11.74 10.99 2.70
CA VAL A 48 -11.06 12.08 1.97
C VAL A 48 -11.93 13.31 1.72
N GLY A 49 -13.20 13.28 2.15
CA GLY A 49 -14.11 14.42 2.07
C GLY A 49 -14.67 14.68 0.67
N ALA A 50 -14.39 15.86 0.10
CA ALA A 50 -15.10 16.43 -1.05
C ALA A 50 -14.95 15.64 -2.36
N ASP A 51 -13.89 14.84 -2.50
CA ASP A 51 -13.63 14.02 -3.69
C ASP A 51 -14.64 12.88 -3.89
N GLY A 52 -15.54 12.69 -2.92
CA GLY A 52 -16.71 11.81 -3.04
C GLY A 52 -16.37 10.33 -2.90
N GLN A 53 -17.36 9.48 -3.19
CA GLN A 53 -17.31 8.04 -2.90
C GLN A 53 -16.20 7.31 -3.68
N THR A 54 -15.82 7.81 -4.86
CA THR A 54 -14.83 7.16 -5.73
C THR A 54 -13.38 7.34 -5.26
N HIS A 55 -13.13 8.20 -4.27
CA HIS A 55 -11.78 8.50 -3.78
C HIS A 55 -11.56 8.09 -2.32
N GLN A 56 -12.55 7.51 -1.66
CA GLN A 56 -12.41 7.11 -0.26
C GLN A 56 -11.38 5.99 -0.15
N GLY A 57 -10.32 6.24 0.61
CA GLY A 57 -9.31 5.26 0.97
C GLY A 57 -9.79 4.31 2.07
N ALA A 58 -11.01 3.78 1.94
CA ALA A 58 -11.71 3.11 3.04
C ALA A 58 -11.37 1.62 3.20
N PHE A 59 -10.54 1.05 2.32
CA PHE A 59 -10.42 -0.40 2.17
C PHE A 59 -9.00 -0.97 2.33
N ASP A 60 -7.96 -0.14 2.42
CA ASP A 60 -6.56 -0.61 2.48
C ASP A 60 -6.31 -1.59 3.62
N LEU A 61 -6.71 -1.26 4.85
CA LEU A 61 -6.60 -2.16 6.00
C LEU A 61 -7.31 -3.50 5.79
N SER A 62 -8.38 -3.54 4.98
CA SER A 62 -9.14 -4.76 4.74
C SER A 62 -8.49 -5.62 3.67
N PHE A 63 -8.17 -5.05 2.51
CA PHE A 63 -7.61 -5.81 1.40
C PHE A 63 -6.15 -6.17 1.62
N MET A 64 -5.36 -5.34 2.31
CA MET A 64 -3.95 -5.66 2.56
C MET A 64 -3.79 -6.73 3.64
N ARG A 65 -4.69 -6.74 4.64
CA ARG A 65 -4.58 -7.63 5.81
C ARG A 65 -4.73 -9.12 5.46
N CYS A 66 -5.39 -9.47 4.37
CA CYS A 66 -5.52 -10.87 3.95
C CYS A 66 -4.30 -11.37 3.16
N ILE A 67 -3.34 -10.50 2.84
CA ILE A 67 -2.15 -10.83 2.08
C ILE A 67 -1.05 -11.31 3.05
N PRO A 68 -0.41 -12.47 2.80
CA PRO A 68 0.71 -12.93 3.64
C PRO A 68 1.92 -11.99 3.55
N ASN A 69 2.82 -12.06 4.53
CA ASN A 69 4.07 -11.30 4.60
C ASN A 69 3.92 -9.76 4.60
N MET A 70 2.71 -9.24 4.77
CA MET A 70 2.49 -7.81 4.88
C MET A 70 2.57 -7.34 6.33
N VAL A 71 3.41 -6.34 6.58
CA VAL A 71 3.36 -5.53 7.80
C VAL A 71 2.57 -4.25 7.47
N ILE A 72 1.51 -4.00 8.22
CA ILE A 72 0.63 -2.84 8.04
C ILE A 72 0.75 -1.96 9.28
N MET A 73 1.07 -0.69 9.08
CA MET A 73 1.18 0.31 10.14
C MET A 73 0.20 1.45 9.86
N ALA A 74 -0.42 1.98 10.91
CA ALA A 74 -1.33 3.12 10.86
C ALA A 74 -0.84 4.14 11.90
N PRO A 75 0.14 4.99 11.53
CA PRO A 75 0.74 5.94 12.48
C PRO A 75 -0.31 6.92 12.99
N SER A 76 -0.26 7.22 14.28
CA SER A 76 -1.21 8.08 14.97
C SER A 76 -0.82 9.56 14.92
N ASP A 77 0.47 9.86 14.75
CA ASP A 77 1.02 11.20 14.60
C ASP A 77 2.24 11.22 13.66
N GLU A 78 2.85 12.39 13.44
CA GLU A 78 3.99 12.56 12.53
C GLU A 78 5.34 12.03 13.07
N ASN A 79 5.40 11.67 14.35
CA ASN A 79 6.60 11.19 15.04
C ASN A 79 6.68 9.66 15.09
N GLU A 80 5.55 8.96 14.88
CA GLU A 80 5.47 7.51 14.68
C GLU A 80 5.88 7.06 13.28
#